data_AF-A0AAW2LAN9-F1
#
_entry.id   AF-A0AAW2LAN9-F1
#
_cell.length_a   1.000
_cell.length_b   1.000
_cell.length_c   1.000
_cell.angle_alpha   90.00
_cell.angle_beta   90.00
_cell.angle_gamma   90.00
#
_symmetry.space_group_name_H-M   'P 1'
#
loop_
_entity.id
_entity.type
_entity.pdbx_description
1 polymer ?
#
loop_
_entity_poly.entity_id
_entity_poly.type
_entity_poly.pdbx_seq_one_letter_code
_entity_poly.pdbx_strand_id
1 'polypeptide(L)'
;MDSRELTPEELEKKKKKEEKAREKELKKIKAAQKAAAAKLQAQQPATTTKSEKKKNAKREAEEENPEDYADPETPFGEKKKLSRQMAKTYNPNAVESSWYEWWEKSNFFEADPKSSKPPFVIVLPPPNVTGALHIGHALTAAIQDTIIRWRRMSGYNTLWVPGMDHAGIATQVVVEKKLMREMKLTRHDVGRERFVAEVWKWKNEYGGTILKQLRRLGASLDWTREVLFSVIAGSFDLK
;
A
#
# COMPACT_ATOMS: atom_id res chain seq x y z
N MET A 1 50.27 16.97 0.92
CA MET A 1 49.40 17.95 1.60
C MET A 1 48.88 17.27 2.84
N ASP A 2 49.30 17.78 3.99
CA ASP A 2 49.30 17.12 5.29
C ASP A 2 47.88 16.98 5.86
N SER A 3 47.37 15.75 5.94
CA SER A 3 46.06 15.46 6.52
C SER A 3 46.17 15.45 8.05
N ARG A 4 46.01 16.62 8.67
CA ARG A 4 45.87 16.73 10.13
C ARG A 4 44.64 15.93 10.58
N GLU A 5 44.89 14.84 11.30
CA GLU A 5 43.85 14.11 12.02
C GLU A 5 43.32 14.99 13.16
N LEU A 6 42.00 15.18 13.21
CA LEU A 6 41.36 15.99 14.25
C LEU A 6 41.54 15.30 15.60
N THR A 7 41.94 16.07 16.60
CA THR A 7 42.10 15.56 17.96
C THR A 7 40.74 15.10 18.54
N PRO A 8 40.72 14.14 19.49
CA PRO A 8 39.47 13.64 20.09
C PRO A 8 38.56 14.74 20.65
N GLU A 9 39.13 15.81 21.21
CA GLU A 9 38.39 16.97 21.71
C GLU A 9 37.75 17.81 20.61
N GLU A 10 38.40 17.94 19.45
CA GLU A 10 37.85 18.67 18.30
C GLU A 10 36.70 17.91 17.63
N LEU A 11 36.79 16.57 17.59
CA LEU A 11 35.72 15.69 17.14
C LEU A 11 34.49 15.77 18.07
N GLU A 12 34.70 15.82 19.39
CA GLU A 12 33.61 15.96 20.35
C GLU A 12 32.93 17.34 20.26
N LYS A 13 33.71 18.41 20.12
CA LYS A 13 33.19 19.77 19.88
C LYS A 13 32.39 19.85 18.57
N LYS A 14 32.85 19.18 17.51
CA LYS A 14 32.14 19.09 16.23
C LYS A 14 30.81 18.34 16.35
N LYS A 15 30.80 17.19 17.04
CA LYS A 15 29.57 16.41 17.31
C LYS A 15 28.54 17.21 18.12
N LYS A 16 28.97 17.88 19.20
CA LYS A 16 28.07 18.74 20.01
C LYS A 16 27.51 19.91 19.20
N LYS A 17 28.30 20.48 18.28
CA LYS A 17 27.85 21.57 17.39
C LYS A 17 26.84 21.07 16.34
N GLU A 18 27.06 19.88 15.78
CA GLU A 18 26.14 19.24 14.83
C GLU A 18 24.82 18.82 15.50
N GLU A 19 24.87 18.29 16.72
CA GLU A 19 23.69 17.92 17.50
C GLU A 19 22.84 19.14 17.86
N LYS A 20 23.48 20.23 18.31
CA LYS A 20 22.80 21.50 18.58
C LYS A 20 22.19 22.13 17.32
N ALA A 21 22.83 21.95 16.16
CA ALA A 21 22.28 22.37 14.88
C ALA A 21 21.04 21.54 14.49
N ARG A 22 21.09 20.21 14.62
CA ARG A 22 19.96 19.32 14.37
C ARG A 22 18.79 19.60 15.31
N GLU A 23 19.04 19.86 16.59
CA GLU A 23 17.98 20.19 17.56
C GLU A 23 17.29 21.52 17.21
N LYS A 24 18.07 22.52 16.77
CA LYS A 24 17.53 23.82 16.31
C LYS A 24 16.70 23.67 15.03
N GLU A 25 17.12 22.79 14.13
CA GLU A 25 16.38 22.47 12.89
C GLU A 25 15.09 21.71 13.19
N LEU A 26 15.12 20.74 14.11
CA LEU A 26 13.93 20.02 14.58
C LEU A 26 12.93 20.96 15.25
N LYS A 27 13.40 21.93 16.04
CA LYS A 27 12.55 22.97 16.65
C LYS A 27 11.93 23.88 15.58
N LYS A 28 12.66 24.24 14.53
CA LYS A 28 12.11 25.00 13.40
C LYS A 28 11.06 24.22 12.62
N ILE A 29 11.30 22.93 12.35
CA ILE A 29 10.33 22.06 11.64
C ILE A 29 9.06 21.89 12.48
N LYS A 30 9.17 21.63 13.79
CA LYS A 30 8.01 21.55 14.69
C LYS A 30 7.24 22.87 14.76
N ALA A 31 7.92 24.02 14.79
CA ALA A 31 7.28 25.33 14.76
C ALA A 31 6.55 25.58 13.42
N ALA A 32 7.17 25.22 12.29
CA ALA A 32 6.56 25.35 10.97
C ALA A 32 5.34 24.41 10.80
N GLN A 33 5.41 23.17 11.28
CA GLN A 33 4.27 22.24 11.28
C GLN A 33 3.13 22.75 12.16
N LYS A 34 3.43 23.30 13.34
CA LYS A 34 2.41 23.90 14.23
C LYS A 34 1.74 25.13 13.59
N ALA A 35 2.52 25.96 12.90
CA ALA A 35 1.98 27.11 12.16
C ALA A 35 1.14 26.69 10.94
N ALA A 36 1.53 25.63 10.23
CA ALA A 36 0.76 25.08 9.11
C ALA A 36 -0.57 24.47 9.58
N ALA A 37 -0.56 23.72 10.69
CA ALA A 37 -1.77 23.15 11.29
C ALA A 37 -2.75 24.25 11.76
N ALA A 38 -2.24 25.35 12.32
CA ALA A 38 -3.05 26.50 12.71
C ALA A 38 -3.68 27.22 11.51
N LYS A 39 -2.97 27.32 10.37
CA LYS A 39 -3.51 27.89 9.13
C LYS A 39 -4.57 27.00 8.48
N LEU A 40 -4.42 25.68 8.51
CA LEU A 40 -5.43 24.73 8.04
C LEU A 40 -6.73 24.79 8.88
N GLN A 41 -6.62 25.06 10.18
CA GLN A 41 -7.79 25.24 11.04
C GLN A 41 -8.52 26.59 10.82
N ALA A 42 -7.86 27.58 10.22
CA ALA A 42 -8.44 28.90 9.95
C ALA A 42 -9.22 28.99 8.63
N GLN A 43 -9.18 27.94 7.77
CA GLN A 43 -9.86 27.89 6.47
C GLN A 43 -11.19 27.12 6.48
N GLN A 44 -11.66 26.64 7.64
CA GLN A 44 -13.01 26.07 7.75
C GLN A 44 -14.06 27.18 7.93
N PRO A 45 -15.19 27.14 7.22
CA PRO A 45 -16.23 28.15 7.36
C PRO A 45 -16.85 28.10 8.76
N ALA A 46 -17.16 29.27 9.31
CA ALA A 46 -17.74 29.43 10.63
C ALA A 46 -19.19 28.93 10.65
N THR A 47 -19.39 27.69 11.05
CA THR A 47 -20.66 27.21 11.62
C THR A 47 -20.41 26.34 12.85
N THR A 48 -21.17 26.63 13.90
CA THR A 48 -21.25 26.00 15.23
C THR A 48 -20.19 26.37 16.27
N THR A 49 -20.70 26.81 17.41
CA THR A 49 -20.08 27.35 18.62
C THR A 49 -19.01 26.40 19.20
N LYS A 50 -17.78 26.90 19.40
CA LYS A 50 -16.61 26.17 19.93
C LYS A 50 -16.82 25.49 21.31
N SER A 51 -17.87 25.88 22.04
CA SER A 51 -18.23 25.32 23.35
C SER A 51 -18.89 23.94 23.24
N GLU A 52 -19.75 23.72 22.23
CA GLU A 52 -20.47 22.45 22.06
C GLU A 52 -19.58 21.35 21.45
N LYS A 53 -18.73 21.69 20.48
CA LYS A 53 -17.75 20.75 19.91
C LYS A 53 -16.77 20.20 20.96
N LYS A 54 -16.37 21.01 21.94
CA LYS A 54 -15.44 20.58 23.00
C LYS A 54 -16.13 19.73 24.07
N LYS A 55 -17.44 19.92 24.27
CA LYS A 55 -18.27 19.12 25.20
C LYS A 55 -18.68 17.78 24.56
N ASN A 56 -19.01 17.78 23.27
CA ASN A 56 -19.29 16.54 22.51
C ASN A 56 -18.03 15.72 22.27
N ALA A 57 -16.91 16.32 21.84
CA ALA A 57 -15.67 15.56 21.66
C ALA A 57 -15.12 14.95 22.96
N LYS A 58 -15.38 15.59 24.12
CA LYS A 58 -15.01 15.05 25.42
C LYS A 58 -15.97 13.94 25.89
N ARG A 59 -17.27 14.03 25.56
CA ARG A 59 -18.25 12.94 25.78
C ARG A 59 -18.02 11.74 24.88
N GLU A 60 -17.71 11.97 23.61
CA GLU A 60 -17.40 10.91 22.63
C GLU A 60 -16.10 10.18 23.00
N ALA A 61 -15.08 10.90 23.47
CA ALA A 61 -13.82 10.30 23.94
C ALA A 61 -13.92 9.60 25.32
N GLU A 62 -14.94 9.92 26.13
CA GLU A 62 -15.20 9.26 27.43
C GLU A 62 -16.09 8.00 27.29
N GLU A 63 -16.75 7.79 26.14
CA GLU A 63 -17.66 6.65 25.89
C GLU A 63 -17.10 5.56 24.96
N GLU A 64 -16.05 5.82 24.19
CA GLU A 64 -15.40 4.79 23.36
C GLU A 64 -14.37 4.01 24.19
N ASN A 65 -14.72 2.80 24.62
CA ASN A 65 -13.75 1.89 25.23
C ASN A 65 -12.84 1.33 24.12
N PRO A 66 -11.50 1.54 24.17
CA PRO A 66 -10.58 0.97 23.17
C PRO A 66 -10.65 -0.56 23.06
N GLU A 67 -11.12 -1.24 24.11
CA GLU A 67 -11.35 -2.69 24.11
C GLU A 67 -12.48 -3.13 23.18
N ASP A 68 -13.45 -2.25 22.88
CA ASP A 68 -14.57 -2.56 21.97
C ASP A 68 -14.09 -2.76 20.52
N TYR A 69 -12.92 -2.21 20.19
CA TYR A 69 -12.27 -2.31 18.89
C TYR A 69 -11.04 -3.24 18.90
N ALA A 70 -10.75 -3.87 20.05
CA ALA A 70 -9.66 -4.83 20.14
C ALA A 70 -10.08 -6.12 19.41
N ASP A 71 -9.36 -6.43 18.32
CA ASP A 71 -9.52 -7.71 17.63
C ASP A 71 -9.07 -8.84 18.58
N PRO A 72 -9.93 -9.82 18.92
CA PRO A 72 -9.45 -11.01 19.60
C PRO A 72 -8.35 -11.62 18.74
N GLU A 73 -7.21 -12.01 19.32
CA GLU A 73 -6.10 -12.61 18.56
C GLU A 73 -6.64 -13.74 17.66
N THR A 74 -6.81 -13.39 16.38
CA THR A 74 -7.26 -14.27 15.33
C THR A 74 -5.99 -14.76 14.65
N PRO A 75 -5.70 -16.07 14.68
CA PRO A 75 -4.54 -16.60 14.00
C PRO A 75 -4.58 -16.29 12.50
N PHE A 76 -3.40 -16.12 11.89
CA PHE A 76 -3.27 -15.77 10.47
C PHE A 76 -4.07 -16.71 9.56
N GLY A 77 -4.94 -16.12 8.74
CA GLY A 77 -5.81 -16.83 7.81
C GLY A 77 -6.96 -17.64 8.43
N GLU A 78 -7.21 -17.55 9.73
CA GLU A 78 -8.43 -18.11 10.33
C GLU A 78 -9.60 -17.14 10.22
N LYS A 79 -10.82 -17.69 10.24
CA LYS A 79 -12.03 -16.88 10.26
C LYS A 79 -12.00 -15.97 11.49
N LYS A 80 -12.19 -14.68 11.26
CA LYS A 80 -12.22 -13.65 12.30
C LYS A 80 -13.12 -14.05 13.47
N LYS A 81 -12.58 -13.99 14.68
CA LYS A 81 -13.35 -14.14 15.92
C LYS A 81 -14.06 -12.82 16.18
N LEU A 82 -15.39 -12.86 16.26
CA LEU A 82 -16.19 -11.68 16.55
C LEU A 82 -16.16 -11.40 18.06
N SER A 83 -16.08 -10.13 18.43
CA SER A 83 -16.28 -9.70 19.81
C SER A 83 -17.70 -10.06 20.27
N ARG A 84 -17.86 -10.41 21.55
CA ARG A 84 -19.19 -10.70 22.12
C ARG A 84 -20.05 -9.46 22.24
N GLN A 85 -19.43 -8.29 22.38
CA GLN A 85 -20.10 -7.00 22.48
C GLN A 85 -19.93 -6.24 21.16
N MET A 86 -21.03 -5.68 20.67
CA MET A 86 -20.99 -4.80 19.49
C MET A 86 -20.47 -3.43 19.91
N ALA A 87 -19.44 -2.96 19.21
CA ALA A 87 -18.94 -1.60 19.38
C ALA A 87 -20.04 -0.57 19.04
N LYS A 88 -19.96 0.59 19.69
CA LYS A 88 -20.93 1.67 19.50
C LYS A 88 -20.82 2.32 18.12
N THR A 89 -19.62 2.34 17.52
CA THR A 89 -19.39 2.87 16.17
C THR A 89 -18.71 1.82 15.27
N TYR A 90 -18.84 1.99 13.95
CA TYR A 90 -18.20 1.11 12.97
C TYR A 90 -16.73 1.50 12.77
N ASN A 91 -15.83 0.56 13.00
CA ASN A 91 -14.40 0.72 12.74
C ASN A 91 -13.96 -0.22 11.60
N PRO A 92 -13.71 0.30 10.38
CA PRO A 92 -13.32 -0.53 9.25
C PRO A 92 -12.02 -1.32 9.49
N ASN A 93 -11.05 -0.73 10.20
CA ASN A 93 -9.78 -1.42 10.47
C ASN A 93 -9.98 -2.64 11.35
N ALA A 94 -10.82 -2.51 12.39
CA ALA A 94 -11.17 -3.61 13.27
C ALA A 94 -12.04 -4.65 12.57
N VAL A 95 -12.89 -4.23 11.63
CA VAL A 95 -13.76 -5.17 10.91
C VAL A 95 -13.00 -5.91 9.83
N GLU A 96 -12.29 -5.22 8.94
CA GLU A 96 -11.60 -5.79 7.77
C GLU A 96 -10.39 -6.65 8.13
N SER A 97 -9.79 -6.47 9.31
CA SER A 97 -8.65 -7.28 9.75
C SER A 97 -9.01 -8.76 9.73
N SER A 98 -8.07 -9.58 9.28
CA SER A 98 -8.14 -11.05 9.21
C SER A 98 -9.10 -11.64 8.16
N TRP A 99 -10.06 -10.88 7.61
CA TRP A 99 -10.99 -11.43 6.59
C TRP A 99 -10.30 -11.82 5.30
N TYR A 100 -9.42 -10.95 4.80
CA TYR A 100 -8.81 -11.18 3.49
C TYR A 100 -7.93 -12.43 3.50
N GLU A 101 -7.11 -12.57 4.53
CA GLU A 101 -6.25 -13.74 4.74
C GLU A 101 -7.08 -15.02 4.84
N TRP A 102 -8.22 -14.97 5.54
CA TRP A 102 -9.14 -16.09 5.62
C TRP A 102 -9.78 -16.44 4.27
N TRP A 103 -10.20 -15.44 3.48
CA TRP A 103 -10.76 -15.66 2.15
C TRP A 103 -9.75 -16.30 1.20
N GLU A 104 -8.50 -15.81 1.22
CA GLU A 104 -7.41 -16.33 0.40
C GLU A 104 -7.06 -17.77 0.83
N LYS A 105 -6.94 -18.06 2.13
CA LYS A 105 -6.70 -19.42 2.64
C LYS A 105 -7.84 -20.40 2.38
N SER A 106 -9.08 -19.91 2.28
CA SER A 106 -10.27 -20.72 2.03
C SER A 106 -10.54 -20.94 0.54
N ASN A 107 -9.67 -20.45 -0.35
CA ASN A 107 -9.77 -20.58 -1.80
C ASN A 107 -11.09 -20.06 -2.40
N PHE A 108 -11.74 -19.08 -1.76
CA PHE A 108 -13.05 -18.59 -2.20
C PHE A 108 -13.02 -17.84 -3.54
N PHE A 109 -11.83 -17.44 -3.98
CA PHE A 109 -11.65 -16.70 -5.23
C PHE A 109 -11.31 -17.62 -6.41
N GLU A 110 -10.94 -18.87 -6.14
CA GLU A 110 -10.48 -19.82 -7.15
C GLU A 110 -11.64 -20.29 -8.04
N ALA A 111 -11.41 -20.25 -9.35
CA ALA A 111 -12.34 -20.84 -10.32
C ALA A 111 -12.00 -22.31 -10.57
N ASP A 112 -12.99 -23.20 -10.43
CA ASP A 112 -12.83 -24.62 -10.71
C ASP A 112 -13.02 -24.92 -12.21
N PRO A 113 -11.99 -25.37 -12.96
CA PRO A 113 -12.11 -25.70 -14.38
C PRO A 113 -13.07 -26.85 -14.68
N LYS A 114 -13.37 -27.70 -13.70
CA LYS A 114 -14.24 -28.88 -13.85
C LYS A 114 -15.69 -28.59 -13.46
N SER A 115 -15.99 -27.37 -13.02
CA SER A 115 -17.34 -26.98 -12.61
C SER A 115 -18.33 -27.04 -13.76
N SER A 116 -19.51 -27.61 -13.51
CA SER A 116 -20.64 -27.60 -14.45
C SER A 116 -21.43 -26.29 -14.46
N LYS A 117 -21.11 -25.35 -13.56
CA LYS A 117 -21.74 -24.03 -13.49
C LYS A 117 -21.35 -23.19 -14.72
N PRO A 118 -22.23 -22.27 -15.18
CA PRO A 118 -21.91 -21.40 -16.30
C PRO A 118 -20.69 -20.52 -15.98
N PRO A 119 -19.68 -20.42 -16.88
CA PRO A 119 -18.49 -19.63 -16.63
C PRO A 119 -18.79 -18.13 -16.77
N PHE A 120 -18.11 -17.33 -15.96
CA PHE A 120 -18.07 -15.88 -16.10
C PHE A 120 -16.66 -15.38 -15.85
N VAL A 121 -16.03 -14.77 -16.86
CA VAL A 121 -14.60 -14.43 -16.82
C VAL A 121 -14.40 -12.95 -17.02
N ILE A 122 -13.61 -12.33 -16.15
CA ILE A 122 -13.08 -10.97 -16.34
C ILE A 122 -11.56 -11.02 -16.20
N VAL A 123 -10.87 -10.23 -17.02
CA VAL A 123 -9.44 -9.97 -16.85
C VAL A 123 -9.29 -8.63 -16.14
N LEU A 124 -8.52 -8.60 -15.05
CA LEU A 124 -8.09 -7.33 -14.47
C LEU A 124 -7.21 -6.61 -15.51
N PRO A 125 -7.55 -5.40 -15.96
CA PRO A 125 -6.68 -4.61 -16.83
C PRO A 125 -5.33 -4.47 -16.11
N PRO A 126 -4.25 -5.08 -16.64
CA PRO A 126 -3.04 -5.28 -15.86
C PRO A 126 -2.41 -3.91 -15.55
N PRO A 127 -2.26 -3.52 -14.26
CA PRO A 127 -1.60 -2.27 -13.91
C PRO A 127 -0.13 -2.31 -14.31
N ASN A 128 0.35 -1.17 -14.80
CA ASN A 128 1.74 -0.99 -15.15
C ASN A 128 2.63 -0.99 -13.89
N VAL A 129 3.76 -1.68 -13.91
CA VAL A 129 4.71 -1.72 -12.79
C VAL A 129 5.59 -0.44 -12.74
N THR A 130 4.96 0.72 -12.80
CA THR A 130 5.62 2.05 -12.82
C THR A 130 5.47 2.81 -11.51
N GLY A 131 4.76 2.25 -10.51
CA GLY A 131 4.51 2.88 -9.23
C GLY A 131 3.41 2.19 -8.44
N ALA A 132 2.91 2.88 -7.41
CA ALA A 132 1.76 2.44 -6.62
C ALA A 132 0.43 2.77 -7.34
N LEU A 133 -0.60 1.96 -7.08
CA LEU A 133 -1.96 2.21 -7.54
C LEU A 133 -2.51 3.52 -6.95
N HIS A 134 -3.25 4.24 -7.78
CA HIS A 134 -4.01 5.44 -7.41
C HIS A 134 -5.53 5.18 -7.46
N ILE A 135 -6.34 6.17 -7.05
CA ILE A 135 -7.80 6.05 -6.93
C ILE A 135 -8.53 5.59 -8.20
N GLY A 136 -7.98 5.86 -9.38
CA GLY A 136 -8.52 5.40 -10.65
C GLY A 136 -8.48 3.87 -10.77
N HIS A 137 -7.40 3.24 -10.31
CA HIS A 137 -7.31 1.78 -10.24
C HIS A 137 -8.26 1.21 -9.18
N ALA A 138 -8.44 1.91 -8.06
CA ALA A 138 -9.38 1.49 -7.02
C ALA A 138 -10.83 1.49 -7.55
N LEU A 139 -11.22 2.52 -8.32
CA LEU A 139 -12.53 2.61 -8.94
C LEU A 139 -12.79 1.45 -9.92
N THR A 140 -11.86 1.20 -10.84
CA THR A 140 -12.03 0.13 -11.83
C THR A 140 -12.07 -1.25 -11.17
N ALA A 141 -11.16 -1.51 -10.22
CA ALA A 141 -11.15 -2.75 -9.47
C ALA A 141 -12.42 -2.95 -8.64
N ALA A 142 -12.96 -1.91 -8.00
CA ALA A 142 -14.20 -2.00 -7.23
C ALA A 142 -15.41 -2.37 -8.09
N ILE A 143 -15.53 -1.77 -9.29
CA ILE A 143 -16.59 -2.09 -10.25
C ILE A 143 -16.48 -3.56 -10.69
N GLN A 144 -15.28 -4.00 -11.08
CA GLN A 144 -15.05 -5.38 -11.52
C GLN A 144 -15.31 -6.39 -10.40
N ASP A 145 -14.82 -6.11 -9.18
CA ASP A 145 -15.04 -6.97 -8.01
C ASP A 145 -16.52 -7.10 -7.67
N THR A 146 -17.28 -6.01 -7.76
CA THR A 146 -18.73 -6.02 -7.53
C THR A 146 -19.43 -6.95 -8.51
N ILE A 147 -19.08 -6.88 -9.79
CA ILE A 147 -19.65 -7.74 -10.83
C ILE A 147 -19.28 -9.21 -10.59
N ILE A 148 -18.01 -9.48 -10.25
CA ILE A 148 -17.52 -10.83 -9.94
C ILE A 148 -18.25 -11.42 -8.75
N ARG A 149 -18.36 -10.69 -7.64
CA ARG A 149 -19.09 -11.14 -6.45
C ARG A 149 -20.55 -11.41 -6.76
N TRP A 150 -21.22 -10.50 -7.47
CA TRP A 150 -22.61 -10.68 -7.88
C TRP A 150 -22.81 -11.93 -8.74
N ARG A 151 -21.95 -12.16 -9.74
CA ARG A 151 -22.03 -13.36 -10.59
C ARG A 151 -21.74 -14.64 -9.82
N ARG A 152 -20.76 -14.63 -8.92
CA ARG A 152 -20.40 -15.76 -8.05
C ARG A 152 -21.59 -16.15 -7.16
N MET A 153 -22.24 -15.14 -6.56
CA MET A 153 -23.45 -15.33 -5.75
C MET A 153 -24.66 -15.76 -6.59
N SER A 154 -24.71 -15.37 -7.87
CA SER A 154 -25.76 -15.78 -8.82
C SER A 154 -25.55 -17.18 -9.40
N GLY A 155 -24.59 -17.97 -8.88
CA GLY A 155 -24.38 -19.36 -9.25
C GLY A 155 -23.43 -19.60 -10.42
N TYR A 156 -22.70 -18.59 -10.90
CA TYR A 156 -21.71 -18.74 -11.96
C TYR A 156 -20.37 -19.26 -11.42
N ASN A 157 -19.61 -19.98 -12.25
CA ASN A 157 -18.20 -20.24 -12.03
C ASN A 157 -17.38 -19.01 -12.46
N THR A 158 -17.06 -18.14 -11.51
CA THR A 158 -16.43 -16.86 -11.79
C THR A 158 -14.92 -16.94 -11.75
N LEU A 159 -14.25 -16.48 -12.80
CA LEU A 159 -12.79 -16.28 -12.83
C LEU A 159 -12.49 -14.79 -13.01
N TRP A 160 -11.79 -14.19 -12.04
CA TRP A 160 -11.21 -12.88 -12.20
C TRP A 160 -9.69 -13.01 -12.24
N VAL A 161 -9.11 -12.88 -13.44
CA VAL A 161 -7.69 -13.14 -13.69
C VAL A 161 -6.85 -11.97 -13.19
N PRO A 162 -5.94 -12.17 -12.21
CA PRO A 162 -4.97 -11.15 -11.84
C PRO A 162 -3.83 -11.10 -12.83
N GLY A 163 -3.28 -9.91 -13.01
CA GLY A 163 -2.01 -9.77 -13.70
C GLY A 163 -1.44 -8.37 -13.58
N MET A 164 -0.21 -8.20 -14.04
CA MET A 164 0.51 -6.93 -14.09
C MET A 164 1.20 -6.77 -15.44
N ASP A 165 1.39 -5.53 -15.90
CA ASP A 165 2.12 -5.25 -17.13
C ASP A 165 3.52 -4.70 -16.80
N HIS A 166 4.54 -5.33 -17.35
CA HIS A 166 5.93 -4.86 -17.25
C HIS A 166 6.13 -3.42 -17.76
N ALA A 167 5.24 -2.92 -18.61
CA ALA A 167 5.21 -1.55 -19.14
C ALA A 167 6.55 -1.07 -19.72
N GLY A 168 7.26 -1.93 -20.47
CA GLY A 168 8.57 -1.74 -21.12
C GLY A 168 9.20 -0.34 -21.01
N ILE A 169 8.86 0.56 -21.94
CA ILE A 169 9.43 1.92 -22.01
C ILE A 169 9.09 2.75 -20.75
N ALA A 170 7.87 2.63 -20.24
CA ALA A 170 7.45 3.40 -19.07
C ALA A 170 8.25 2.99 -17.82
N THR A 171 8.45 1.70 -17.60
CA THR A 171 9.28 1.17 -16.51
C THR A 171 10.73 1.57 -16.68
N GLN A 172 11.28 1.49 -17.90
CA GLN A 172 12.63 1.96 -18.20
C GLN A 172 12.81 3.42 -17.78
N VAL A 173 11.93 4.32 -18.20
CA VAL A 173 12.02 5.76 -17.88
C VAL A 173 11.95 6.01 -16.38
N VAL A 174 11.13 5.26 -15.65
CA VAL A 174 11.01 5.43 -14.19
C VAL A 174 12.27 4.93 -13.47
N VAL A 175 12.83 3.79 -13.89
CA VAL A 175 14.09 3.26 -13.33
C VAL A 175 15.27 4.18 -13.64
N GLU A 176 15.34 4.74 -14.85
CA GLU A 176 16.35 5.75 -15.20
C GLU A 176 16.25 6.99 -14.30
N LYS A 177 15.03 7.50 -14.07
CA LYS A 177 14.80 8.62 -13.16
C LYS A 177 15.19 8.28 -11.71
N LYS A 178 14.96 7.05 -11.26
CA LYS A 178 15.41 6.57 -9.94
C LYS A 178 16.94 6.57 -9.84
N LEU A 179 17.64 5.99 -10.82
CA LEU A 179 19.10 5.94 -10.86
C LEU A 179 19.72 7.34 -10.84
N MET A 180 19.18 8.25 -11.64
CA MET A 180 19.62 9.65 -11.63
C MET A 180 19.37 10.34 -10.29
N ARG A 181 18.26 10.05 -9.61
CA ARG A 181 17.92 10.66 -8.31
C ARG A 181 18.80 10.13 -7.17
N GLU A 182 19.02 8.82 -7.12
CA GLU A 182 19.69 8.16 -6.00
C GLU A 182 21.21 8.16 -6.15
N MET A 183 21.69 7.87 -7.37
CA MET A 183 23.11 7.63 -7.63
C MET A 183 23.73 8.68 -8.58
N LYS A 184 22.91 9.55 -9.18
CA LYS A 184 23.33 10.51 -10.22
C LYS A 184 23.99 9.82 -11.42
N LEU A 185 23.57 8.59 -11.72
CA LEU A 185 24.06 7.78 -12.84
C LEU A 185 22.96 7.62 -13.89
N THR A 186 23.36 7.66 -15.16
CA THR A 186 22.50 7.37 -16.31
C THR A 186 22.52 5.86 -16.63
N ARG A 187 21.56 5.39 -17.43
CA ARG A 187 21.54 4.00 -17.94
C ARG A 187 22.84 3.60 -18.66
N HIS A 188 23.51 4.57 -19.28
CA HIS A 188 24.74 4.34 -20.04
C HIS A 188 25.94 4.12 -19.11
N ASP A 189 25.93 4.76 -17.94
CA ASP A 189 27.01 4.64 -16.95
C ASP A 189 26.98 3.28 -16.23
N VAL A 190 25.79 2.69 -16.04
CA VAL A 190 25.63 1.38 -15.38
C VAL A 190 25.79 0.20 -16.33
N GLY A 191 25.54 0.39 -17.64
CA GLY A 191 25.56 -0.68 -18.62
C GLY A 191 24.30 -1.57 -18.60
N ARG A 192 24.09 -2.33 -19.69
CA ARG A 192 22.83 -3.08 -19.94
C ARG A 192 22.50 -4.08 -18.85
N GLU A 193 23.44 -4.94 -18.44
CA GLU A 193 23.17 -6.03 -17.50
C GLU A 193 22.76 -5.51 -16.12
N ARG A 194 23.50 -4.53 -15.58
CA ARG A 194 23.17 -3.90 -14.30
C ARG A 194 21.86 -3.13 -14.37
N PHE A 195 21.60 -2.44 -15.48
CA PHE A 195 20.33 -1.76 -15.67
C PHE A 195 19.14 -2.73 -15.69
N VAL A 196 19.26 -3.86 -16.39
CA VAL A 196 18.22 -4.91 -16.40
C VAL A 196 18.00 -5.47 -15.00
N ALA A 197 19.06 -5.69 -14.21
CA ALA A 197 18.93 -6.12 -12.82
C ALA A 197 18.15 -5.10 -11.95
N GLU A 198 18.42 -3.80 -12.12
CA GLU A 198 17.66 -2.74 -11.44
C GLU A 198 16.20 -2.68 -11.87
N VAL A 199 15.89 -2.94 -13.16
CA VAL A 199 14.51 -3.05 -13.65
C VAL A 199 13.78 -4.24 -13.00
N TRP A 200 14.43 -5.40 -12.86
CA TRP A 200 13.85 -6.55 -12.18
C TRP A 200 13.61 -6.28 -10.70
N LYS A 201 14.56 -5.62 -10.03
CA LYS A 201 14.41 -5.18 -8.64
C LYS A 201 13.20 -4.27 -8.46
N TRP A 202 13.08 -3.26 -9.34
CA TRP A 202 11.93 -2.37 -9.39
C TRP A 202 10.62 -3.15 -9.60
N LYS A 203 10.59 -4.07 -10.57
CA LYS A 203 9.41 -4.89 -10.85
C LYS A 203 8.96 -5.68 -9.62
N ASN A 204 9.89 -6.27 -8.89
CA ASN A 204 9.57 -7.09 -7.72
C ASN A 204 9.04 -6.23 -6.56
N GLU A 205 9.65 -5.07 -6.32
CA GLU A 205 9.24 -4.14 -5.27
C GLU A 205 7.84 -3.54 -5.54
N TYR A 206 7.65 -2.97 -6.72
CA TYR A 206 6.39 -2.32 -7.08
C TYR A 206 5.29 -3.33 -7.41
N GLY A 207 5.64 -4.48 -7.99
CA GLY A 207 4.71 -5.57 -8.19
C GLY A 207 4.14 -6.07 -6.86
N GLY A 208 5.00 -6.31 -5.86
CA GLY A 208 4.55 -6.66 -4.50
C GLY A 208 3.67 -5.57 -3.86
N THR A 209 3.96 -4.30 -4.12
CA THR A 209 3.16 -3.17 -3.62
C THR A 209 1.76 -3.14 -4.25
N ILE A 210 1.67 -3.28 -5.58
CA ILE A 210 0.41 -3.32 -6.33
C ILE A 210 -0.47 -4.48 -5.81
N LEU A 211 0.11 -5.66 -5.67
CA LEU A 211 -0.58 -6.84 -5.16
C LEU A 211 -1.13 -6.63 -3.75
N LYS A 212 -0.34 -6.02 -2.86
CA LYS A 212 -0.79 -5.65 -1.50
C LYS A 212 -1.93 -4.64 -1.53
N GLN A 213 -1.88 -3.66 -2.43
CA GLN A 213 -2.95 -2.66 -2.56
C GLN A 213 -4.26 -3.29 -3.05
N LEU A 214 -4.21 -4.20 -4.02
CA LEU A 214 -5.39 -4.94 -4.49
C LEU A 214 -5.99 -5.84 -3.40
N ARG A 215 -5.14 -6.54 -2.62
CA ARG A 215 -5.59 -7.31 -1.46
C ARG A 215 -6.23 -6.42 -0.39
N ARG A 216 -5.60 -5.28 -0.08
CA ARG A 216 -6.13 -4.32 0.90
C ARG A 216 -7.45 -3.70 0.46
N LEU A 217 -7.67 -3.52 -0.85
CA LEU A 217 -8.95 -3.09 -1.41
C LEU A 217 -10.04 -4.16 -1.27
N GLY A 218 -9.68 -5.41 -1.01
CA GLY A 218 -10.62 -6.53 -0.93
C GLY A 218 -10.91 -7.18 -2.28
N ALA A 219 -10.05 -7.01 -3.29
CA ALA A 219 -10.27 -7.60 -4.61
C ALA A 219 -10.33 -9.14 -4.55
N SER A 220 -11.41 -9.75 -5.07
CA SER A 220 -11.62 -11.21 -5.08
C SER A 220 -11.02 -11.90 -6.31
N LEU A 221 -9.75 -11.58 -6.59
CA LEU A 221 -8.94 -12.13 -7.70
C LEU A 221 -8.50 -13.57 -7.42
N ASP A 222 -8.42 -14.38 -8.48
CA ASP A 222 -7.86 -15.74 -8.39
C ASP A 222 -6.33 -15.67 -8.39
N TRP A 223 -5.74 -15.46 -7.21
CA TRP A 223 -4.29 -15.29 -7.04
C TRP A 223 -3.45 -16.50 -7.49
N THR A 224 -4.05 -17.69 -7.61
CA THR A 224 -3.35 -18.88 -8.12
C THR A 224 -2.99 -18.76 -9.61
N ARG A 225 -3.61 -17.81 -10.31
CA ARG A 225 -3.44 -17.55 -11.74
C ARG A 225 -2.83 -16.18 -12.02
N GLU A 226 -2.04 -15.65 -11.09
CA GLU A 226 -1.32 -14.39 -11.30
C GLU A 226 -0.35 -14.53 -12.49
N VAL A 227 -0.48 -13.62 -13.46
CA VAL A 227 0.37 -13.59 -14.64
C VAL A 227 1.03 -12.22 -14.85
N LEU A 228 2.28 -12.23 -15.28
CA LEU A 228 2.95 -11.02 -15.78
C LEU A 228 2.68 -10.91 -17.29
N PHE A 229 1.82 -9.98 -17.67
CA PHE A 229 1.55 -9.70 -19.08
C PHE A 229 2.74 -8.96 -19.71
N SER A 230 3.12 -9.41 -20.91
CA SER A 230 4.13 -8.82 -21.79
C SER A 230 5.62 -9.13 -21.51
N VAL A 231 5.93 -10.29 -20.92
CA VAL A 231 6.99 -11.11 -21.51
C VAL A 231 6.28 -12.02 -22.50
N ILE A 232 6.57 -11.87 -23.79
CA ILE A 232 6.04 -12.72 -24.87
C ILE A 232 6.05 -14.17 -24.40
N ALA A 233 4.95 -14.88 -24.61
CA ALA A 233 4.82 -16.32 -24.42
C ALA A 233 6.11 -17.04 -24.85
N GLY A 234 6.87 -17.49 -23.86
CA GLY A 234 8.24 -17.94 -24.05
C GLY A 234 8.93 -18.03 -22.70
N SER A 235 8.70 -19.14 -22.03
CA SER A 235 9.44 -19.66 -20.89
C SER A 235 10.86 -19.10 -20.79
N PHE A 236 11.14 -18.34 -19.74
CA PHE A 236 12.46 -18.30 -19.13
C PHE A 236 12.30 -18.64 -17.66
N ASP A 237 11.87 -19.88 -17.43
CA ASP A 237 12.40 -20.65 -16.29
C ASP A 237 13.92 -20.74 -16.50
N LEU A 238 14.67 -19.90 -15.80
CA LEU A 238 16.05 -20.22 -15.49
C LEU A 238 16.01 -21.13 -14.27
N LYS A 239 16.04 -22.44 -14.55
CA LYS A 239 16.68 -23.41 -13.67
C LYS A 239 18.16 -23.06 -13.50
#